data_AF-A0A268A9S6-F1
#
_entry.id   AF-A0A268A9S6-F1
#
_cell.length_a   1.000
_cell.length_b   1.000
_cell.length_c   1.000
_cell.angle_alpha   90.00
_cell.angle_beta   90.00
_cell.angle_gamma   90.00
#
_symmetry.space_group_name_H-M   'P 1'
#
loop_
_entity.id
_entity.type
_entity.pdbx_description
1 polymer ?
#
loop_
_entity_poly.entity_id
_entity_poly.type
_entity_poly.pdbx_seq_one_letter_code
_entity_poly.pdbx_strand_id
1 'polypeptide(L)'
;MNKLSKISYLLAVLLLLVLVLAGCTSSINEESKEDSSETSAASASDRLNEEAEENKQPDKTDDNSKSVGELSASASNISEETPPDVPETEEPNQSSEETTTSNDSPDTYVSEEDDPLARYSTEEVEYARVWLQLGPNQQIDGLYVRHIPAGTTLEPDYFPIVSYPEDVVQLSGSRIVDGSVTYSSNGDGSINVYNVPLPGRWYGGSPTPPEGVDEDTMREELEDIINNTELVYVNPGNDEAVKKLIELISN
;
A
#
# COMPACT_ATOMS: atom_id res chain seq x y z
N MET A 1 11.03 0.90 50.86
CA MET A 1 12.11 0.01 50.35
C MET A 1 13.46 0.71 50.51
N ASN A 2 14.23 0.27 51.49
CA ASN A 2 15.42 0.96 51.98
C ASN A 2 16.52 0.86 50.92
N LYS A 3 17.34 1.91 50.72
CA LYS A 3 18.38 1.96 49.67
C LYS A 3 19.31 0.74 49.65
N LEU A 4 19.53 0.10 50.81
CA LEU A 4 20.28 -1.15 50.94
C LEU A 4 19.62 -2.36 50.26
N SER A 5 18.28 -2.45 50.27
CA SER A 5 17.54 -3.54 49.60
C SER A 5 17.63 -3.44 48.08
N LYS A 6 17.69 -2.22 47.53
CA LYS A 6 17.87 -2.00 46.09
C LYS A 6 19.27 -2.39 45.61
N ILE A 7 20.30 -2.09 46.41
CA ILE A 7 21.70 -2.45 46.09
C ILE A 7 21.89 -3.97 46.18
N SER A 8 21.32 -4.63 47.19
CA SER A 8 21.38 -6.09 47.32
C SER A 8 20.66 -6.80 46.17
N TYR A 9 19.53 -6.26 45.70
CA TYR A 9 18.81 -6.81 44.56
C TYR A 9 19.60 -6.66 43.26
N LEU A 10 20.22 -5.49 43.05
CA LEU A 10 21.01 -5.21 41.85
C LEU A 10 22.27 -6.08 41.77
N LEU A 11 22.92 -6.37 42.91
CA LEU A 11 24.02 -7.32 43.01
C LEU A 11 23.59 -8.78 42.75
N ALA A 12 22.41 -9.17 43.23
CA ALA A 12 21.88 -10.52 43.00
C ALA A 12 21.52 -10.76 41.52
N VAL A 13 20.94 -9.74 40.85
CA VAL A 13 20.62 -9.80 39.41
C VAL A 13 21.89 -9.86 38.55
N LEU A 14 22.92 -9.08 38.91
CA LEU A 14 24.20 -9.10 38.20
C LEU A 14 24.90 -10.47 38.31
N LEU A 15 24.83 -11.12 39.48
CA LEU A 15 25.42 -12.45 39.70
C LEU A 15 24.70 -13.54 38.87
N LEU A 16 23.38 -13.41 38.71
CA LEU A 16 22.56 -14.31 37.88
C LEU A 16 22.92 -14.19 36.38
N LEU A 17 23.24 -12.99 35.91
CA LEU A 17 23.60 -12.75 34.50
C LEU A 17 24.95 -13.38 34.12
N VAL A 18 25.90 -13.43 35.05
CA VAL A 18 27.24 -14.01 34.83
C VAL A 18 27.18 -15.55 34.71
N LEU A 19 26.22 -16.18 35.40
CA LEU A 19 26.03 -17.65 35.34
C LEU A 19 25.47 -18.15 34.00
N VAL A 20 24.82 -17.28 33.21
CA VAL A 20 24.27 -17.64 31.88
C VAL A 20 25.35 -17.69 30.79
N LEU A 21 26.50 -17.04 31.00
CA LEU A 21 27.57 -16.94 29.99
C LEU A 21 28.60 -18.08 30.04
N ALA A 22 28.45 -19.06 30.94
CA ALA A 22 29.41 -20.15 31.14
C ALA A 22 28.94 -21.54 30.65
N GLY A 23 27.95 -21.63 29.76
CA GLY A 23 27.44 -22.90 29.22
C GLY A 23 27.88 -23.21 27.77
N CYS A 24 28.87 -24.11 27.62
CA CYS A 24 29.19 -25.06 26.53
C CYS A 24 29.11 -24.57 25.06
N THR A 25 30.12 -24.55 24.17
CA THR A 25 31.32 -25.38 23.88
C THR A 25 31.14 -26.91 23.95
N SER A 26 30.66 -27.47 22.84
CA SER A 26 30.89 -28.85 22.34
C SER A 26 30.37 -28.89 20.89
N SER A 27 30.99 -29.45 19.85
CA SER A 27 32.22 -30.22 19.66
C SER A 27 32.49 -30.25 18.14
N ILE A 28 33.74 -30.06 17.72
CA ILE A 28 34.21 -30.26 16.34
C ILE A 28 34.30 -31.77 16.05
N ASN A 29 33.81 -32.18 14.88
CA ASN A 29 34.32 -33.33 14.12
C ASN A 29 34.28 -32.97 12.62
N GLU A 30 35.47 -32.76 12.03
CA GLU A 30 35.82 -33.06 10.63
C GLU A 30 35.72 -34.58 10.39
N GLU A 31 35.55 -35.21 9.23
CA GLU A 31 35.56 -34.90 7.79
C GLU A 31 35.01 -36.17 7.08
N SER A 32 34.25 -36.06 5.98
CA SER A 32 34.39 -36.96 4.81
C SER A 32 33.61 -36.47 3.58
N LYS A 33 34.38 -35.91 2.64
CA LYS A 33 34.33 -35.96 1.16
C LYS A 33 33.04 -36.28 0.37
N GLU A 34 32.76 -35.32 -0.52
CA GLU A 34 32.54 -35.41 -1.99
C GLU A 34 31.46 -36.32 -2.61
N ASP A 35 30.54 -35.62 -3.27
CA ASP A 35 30.17 -35.70 -4.70
C ASP A 35 28.86 -36.38 -5.14
N SER A 36 28.33 -35.72 -6.15
CA SER A 36 27.10 -35.67 -6.95
C SER A 36 26.26 -36.91 -7.30
N SER A 37 25.02 -36.54 -7.65
CA SER A 37 24.18 -37.02 -8.76
C SER A 37 23.10 -38.09 -8.50
N GLU A 38 21.86 -37.58 -8.58
CA GLU A 38 20.67 -38.03 -9.32
C GLU A 38 20.16 -39.49 -9.36
N THR A 39 18.83 -39.54 -9.36
CA THR A 39 17.88 -40.44 -10.07
C THR A 39 17.17 -41.56 -9.29
N SER A 40 15.85 -41.33 -9.16
CA SER A 40 14.76 -42.21 -9.60
C SER A 40 14.64 -43.64 -9.05
N ALA A 41 13.57 -43.90 -8.31
CA ALA A 41 12.40 -44.63 -8.83
C ALA A 41 11.54 -45.19 -7.69
N ALA A 42 10.23 -45.16 -7.95
CA ALA A 42 9.14 -45.64 -7.13
C ALA A 42 9.27 -47.10 -6.66
N SER A 43 8.65 -47.40 -5.52
CA SER A 43 7.75 -48.56 -5.46
C SER A 43 6.71 -48.41 -4.36
N ALA A 44 5.45 -48.46 -4.76
CA ALA A 44 4.30 -48.69 -3.91
C ALA A 44 4.29 -50.14 -3.39
N SER A 45 3.73 -50.33 -2.19
CA SER A 45 3.01 -51.51 -1.67
C SER A 45 2.78 -51.31 -0.17
N ASP A 46 1.73 -51.72 0.50
CA ASP A 46 0.33 -52.03 0.22
C ASP A 46 -0.23 -52.44 1.62
N ARG A 47 -1.49 -52.10 1.92
CA ARG A 47 -2.40 -52.74 2.92
C ARG A 47 -2.20 -52.53 4.43
N LEU A 48 -3.22 -52.50 5.28
CA LEU A 48 -4.70 -52.34 5.29
C LEU A 48 -5.14 -52.38 6.78
N ASN A 49 -6.41 -52.04 7.02
CA ASN A 49 -7.29 -52.16 8.21
C ASN A 49 -7.51 -50.87 9.02
N GLU A 50 -8.69 -50.20 8.98
CA GLU A 50 -10.11 -50.65 9.17
C GLU A 50 -10.34 -51.01 10.66
N GLU A 51 -11.11 -50.26 11.44
CA GLU A 51 -12.60 -50.19 11.51
C GLU A 51 -13.00 -48.94 12.34
N ALA A 52 -13.97 -48.09 11.92
CA ALA A 52 -15.45 -48.17 12.04
C ALA A 52 -15.96 -47.11 13.07
N GLU A 53 -16.75 -46.11 12.65
CA GLU A 53 -18.24 -46.03 12.70
C GLU A 53 -18.80 -46.28 14.12
N GLU A 54 -19.67 -45.47 14.72
CA GLU A 54 -20.95 -44.85 14.31
C GLU A 54 -21.22 -43.70 15.32
N ASN A 55 -21.99 -42.64 15.07
CA ASN A 55 -23.44 -42.70 15.14
C ASN A 55 -24.11 -41.39 14.66
N LYS A 56 -25.34 -41.57 14.18
CA LYS A 56 -26.19 -40.73 13.35
C LYS A 56 -27.00 -39.65 14.12
N GLN A 57 -27.41 -38.65 13.33
CA GLN A 57 -28.65 -37.82 13.34
C GLN A 57 -29.92 -38.43 14.00
N PRO A 58 -31.11 -37.75 14.10
CA PRO A 58 -31.54 -36.38 13.73
C PRO A 58 -32.36 -35.70 14.89
N ASP A 59 -32.95 -34.50 14.81
CA ASP A 59 -34.25 -34.19 14.17
C ASP A 59 -34.69 -32.73 14.47
N LYS A 60 -35.64 -32.28 13.66
CA LYS A 60 -36.32 -30.97 13.49
C LYS A 60 -37.12 -30.52 14.74
N THR A 61 -37.65 -29.31 14.90
CA THR A 61 -38.60 -28.51 14.08
C THR A 61 -38.87 -27.15 14.75
N ASP A 62 -39.11 -26.11 13.94
CA ASP A 62 -40.15 -25.06 13.96
C ASP A 62 -40.63 -24.41 15.28
N ASP A 63 -40.70 -23.07 15.37
CA ASP A 63 -41.84 -22.26 14.87
C ASP A 63 -41.72 -20.75 15.18
N ASN A 64 -41.89 -19.95 14.12
CA ASN A 64 -42.63 -18.67 13.99
C ASN A 64 -42.79 -17.66 15.15
N SER A 65 -42.41 -16.40 14.87
CA SER A 65 -43.28 -15.26 15.19
C SER A 65 -43.13 -14.09 14.20
N LYS A 66 -44.07 -14.08 13.26
CA LYS A 66 -44.63 -12.96 12.50
C LYS A 66 -44.75 -11.63 13.29
N SER A 67 -44.35 -10.52 12.66
CA SER A 67 -44.99 -9.21 12.85
C SER A 67 -44.83 -8.37 11.58
N VAL A 68 -45.94 -7.75 11.17
CA VAL A 68 -46.16 -7.02 9.92
C VAL A 68 -46.71 -5.65 10.31
N GLY A 69 -46.32 -4.59 9.57
CA GLY A 69 -46.92 -3.25 9.60
C GLY A 69 -46.31 -2.32 10.66
N GLU A 70 -46.04 -1.04 10.41
CA GLU A 70 -46.62 -0.13 9.43
C GLU A 70 -45.72 1.12 9.27
N LEU A 71 -45.85 1.77 8.10
CA LEU A 71 -45.14 2.98 7.66
C LEU A 71 -45.73 4.26 8.27
N SER A 72 -44.88 5.27 8.50
CA SER A 72 -45.25 6.71 8.47
C SER A 72 -43.95 7.53 8.39
N ALA A 73 -43.53 8.04 7.22
CA ALA A 73 -43.98 9.23 6.50
C ALA A 73 -43.50 10.57 7.12
N SER A 74 -42.49 11.17 6.49
CA SER A 74 -42.49 12.62 6.22
C SER A 74 -41.50 12.93 5.09
N ALA A 75 -42.02 13.04 3.87
CA ALA A 75 -41.37 13.68 2.74
C ALA A 75 -42.25 14.88 2.37
N SER A 76 -41.68 16.08 2.44
CA SER A 76 -42.34 17.31 2.02
C SER A 76 -42.24 17.46 0.50
N ASN A 77 -43.39 17.45 -0.17
CA ASN A 77 -43.56 17.90 -1.55
C ASN A 77 -43.93 19.38 -1.58
N ILE A 78 -43.57 20.05 -2.68
CA ILE A 78 -44.33 21.00 -3.52
C ILE A 78 -43.34 21.39 -4.64
N SER A 79 -43.35 20.77 -5.83
CA SER A 79 -44.20 21.03 -7.03
C SER A 79 -44.27 22.52 -7.39
N GLU A 80 -44.23 23.01 -8.63
CA GLU A 80 -44.09 22.59 -10.05
C GLU A 80 -44.37 23.94 -10.78
N GLU A 81 -43.77 24.37 -11.89
CA GLU A 81 -44.04 23.94 -13.26
C GLU A 81 -43.17 24.79 -14.22
N THR A 82 -42.78 24.19 -15.33
CA THR A 82 -42.33 24.81 -16.60
C THR A 82 -43.56 24.91 -17.55
N PRO A 83 -43.50 25.26 -18.85
CA PRO A 83 -42.61 26.07 -19.72
C PRO A 83 -43.51 27.02 -20.61
N PRO A 84 -43.29 27.31 -21.92
CA PRO A 84 -42.10 27.41 -22.80
C PRO A 84 -42.03 28.77 -23.57
N ASP A 85 -41.02 28.97 -24.43
CA ASP A 85 -41.12 29.27 -25.89
C ASP A 85 -39.99 30.19 -26.44
N VAL A 86 -39.70 30.02 -27.73
CA VAL A 86 -38.44 30.29 -28.47
C VAL A 86 -38.48 31.64 -29.26
N PRO A 87 -37.63 31.92 -30.29
CA PRO A 87 -36.58 32.95 -30.39
C PRO A 87 -36.92 34.18 -31.28
N GLU A 88 -35.88 34.89 -31.76
CA GLU A 88 -35.81 35.98 -32.78
C GLU A 88 -35.64 37.41 -32.23
N THR A 89 -34.95 38.38 -32.83
CA THR A 89 -33.88 38.55 -33.85
C THR A 89 -33.57 40.08 -33.78
N GLU A 90 -32.51 40.53 -34.46
CA GLU A 90 -32.27 41.91 -34.96
C GLU A 90 -31.33 42.81 -34.12
N GLU A 91 -30.07 42.80 -34.55
CA GLU A 91 -29.18 43.96 -34.80
C GLU A 91 -29.91 45.15 -35.51
N PRO A 92 -29.36 46.39 -35.70
CA PRO A 92 -27.97 46.68 -36.04
C PRO A 92 -27.39 48.08 -35.65
N ASN A 93 -26.20 48.34 -36.20
CA ASN A 93 -25.61 49.63 -36.59
C ASN A 93 -24.72 50.34 -35.55
N GLN A 94 -23.53 50.86 -35.89
CA GLN A 94 -22.75 50.93 -37.12
C GLN A 94 -21.38 51.56 -36.80
N SER A 95 -20.34 51.19 -37.57
CA SER A 95 -19.16 52.02 -37.91
C SER A 95 -18.15 52.32 -36.78
N SER A 96 -16.86 52.01 -36.90
CA SER A 96 -16.00 52.56 -37.96
C SER A 96 -14.66 51.82 -38.09
N GLU A 97 -14.23 51.75 -39.35
CA GLU A 97 -12.95 51.46 -39.99
C GLU A 97 -11.68 51.06 -39.24
N GLU A 98 -11.01 50.13 -39.93
CA GLU A 98 -9.66 49.57 -39.84
C GLU A 98 -8.53 50.53 -39.43
N THR A 99 -7.57 50.01 -38.67
CA THR A 99 -6.18 49.98 -39.14
C THR A 99 -5.38 48.86 -38.46
N THR A 100 -4.48 48.33 -39.26
CA THR A 100 -3.66 47.13 -39.12
C THR A 100 -2.57 47.21 -38.04
N THR A 101 -2.28 46.04 -37.48
CA THR A 101 -0.98 45.62 -36.92
C THR A 101 -0.51 46.31 -35.64
N SER A 102 -0.64 45.60 -34.52
CA SER A 102 0.51 45.11 -33.75
C SER A 102 0.02 44.04 -32.77
N ASN A 103 0.57 42.83 -32.91
CA ASN A 103 0.55 41.82 -31.85
C ASN A 103 1.25 42.42 -30.64
N ASP A 104 0.50 42.72 -29.59
CA ASP A 104 1.05 42.90 -28.25
C ASP A 104 0.22 42.01 -27.32
N SER A 105 0.41 40.71 -27.49
CA SER A 105 0.09 39.75 -26.47
C SER A 105 1.17 39.95 -25.40
N PRO A 106 0.83 40.29 -24.14
CA PRO A 106 1.82 40.24 -23.08
C PRO A 106 2.14 38.77 -22.89
N ASP A 107 3.18 38.30 -23.59
CA ASP A 107 3.94 37.14 -23.19
C ASP A 107 4.41 37.44 -21.76
N THR A 108 3.67 36.93 -20.79
CA THR A 108 4.19 36.69 -19.46
C THR A 108 5.24 35.61 -19.65
N TYR A 109 6.45 36.03 -20.01
CA TYR A 109 7.65 35.23 -19.82
C TYR A 109 7.76 35.02 -18.30
N VAL A 110 7.20 33.92 -17.82
CA VAL A 110 7.54 33.39 -16.50
C VAL A 110 9.03 33.08 -16.62
N SER A 111 9.85 33.92 -16.00
CA SER A 111 11.26 33.64 -15.81
C SER A 111 11.38 32.26 -15.17
N GLU A 112 12.13 31.33 -15.79
CA GLU A 112 12.49 30.04 -15.18
C GLU A 112 13.25 30.21 -13.84
N GLU A 113 13.59 31.45 -13.45
CA GLU A 113 14.17 31.80 -12.16
C GLU A 113 13.16 31.89 -10.99
N ASP A 114 11.84 31.92 -11.25
CA ASP A 114 10.82 32.06 -10.19
C ASP A 114 10.13 30.75 -9.79
N ASP A 115 10.25 29.68 -10.57
CA ASP A 115 9.70 28.37 -10.19
C ASP A 115 10.70 27.61 -9.31
N PRO A 116 10.42 27.42 -8.01
CA PRO A 116 11.34 26.73 -7.09
C PRO A 116 11.55 25.25 -7.46
N LEU A 117 10.72 24.68 -8.33
CA LEU A 117 10.78 23.29 -8.77
C LEU A 117 11.46 23.08 -10.13
N ALA A 118 11.71 24.13 -10.91
CA ALA A 118 12.22 24.04 -12.29
C ALA A 118 13.55 23.29 -12.43
N ARG A 119 14.34 23.21 -11.35
CA ARG A 119 15.64 22.52 -11.33
C ARG A 119 15.56 21.01 -11.06
N TYR A 120 14.39 20.51 -10.69
CA TYR A 120 14.20 19.09 -10.36
C TYR A 120 13.57 18.34 -11.51
N SER A 121 13.81 17.03 -11.55
CA SER A 121 13.15 16.15 -12.51
C SER A 121 11.65 16.05 -12.24
N THR A 122 10.90 15.71 -13.28
CA THR A 122 9.47 15.42 -13.19
C THR A 122 9.17 14.33 -12.17
N GLU A 123 10.04 13.32 -12.09
CA GLU A 123 9.97 12.19 -11.17
C GLU A 123 10.17 12.63 -9.72
N GLU A 124 11.21 13.41 -9.42
CA GLU A 124 11.43 13.95 -8.07
C GLU A 124 10.22 14.77 -7.59
N VAL A 125 9.68 15.61 -8.48
CA VAL A 125 8.50 16.42 -8.19
C VAL A 125 7.27 15.53 -7.96
N GLU A 126 7.08 14.48 -8.76
CA GLU A 126 6.00 13.50 -8.58
C GLU A 126 6.13 12.78 -7.23
N TYR A 127 7.30 12.23 -6.90
CA TYR A 127 7.55 11.52 -5.65
C TYR A 127 7.23 12.38 -4.43
N ALA A 128 7.70 13.62 -4.44
CA ALA A 128 7.44 14.56 -3.36
C ALA A 128 5.95 14.92 -3.26
N ARG A 129 5.25 15.12 -4.38
CA ARG A 129 3.80 15.42 -4.37
C ARG A 129 2.97 14.23 -3.89
N VAL A 130 3.29 13.02 -4.35
CA VAL A 130 2.63 11.79 -3.91
C VAL A 130 2.85 11.59 -2.42
N TRP A 131 4.07 11.77 -1.91
CA TRP A 131 4.32 11.68 -0.47
C TRP A 131 3.61 12.79 0.31
N LEU A 132 3.58 14.02 -0.18
CA LEU A 132 2.90 15.13 0.47
C LEU A 132 1.40 14.87 0.64
N GLN A 133 0.79 14.21 -0.34
CA GLN A 133 -0.65 13.92 -0.36
C GLN A 133 -1.02 12.62 0.37
N LEU A 134 -0.23 11.56 0.20
CA LEU A 134 -0.57 10.19 0.62
C LEU A 134 0.37 9.60 1.68
N GLY A 135 1.52 10.23 1.91
CA GLY A 135 2.51 9.80 2.91
C GLY A 135 1.89 9.76 4.31
N PRO A 136 1.91 8.61 5.01
CA PRO A 136 1.29 8.46 6.33
C PRO A 136 1.90 9.39 7.38
N ASN A 137 3.18 9.73 7.23
CA ASN A 137 3.88 10.68 8.08
C ASN A 137 4.61 11.74 7.23
N GLN A 138 4.30 13.01 7.46
CA GLN A 138 4.94 14.14 6.78
C GLN A 138 6.25 14.57 7.46
N GLN A 139 6.48 14.15 8.71
CA GLN A 139 7.67 14.51 9.48
C GLN A 139 8.74 13.42 9.32
N ILE A 140 9.31 13.30 8.13
CA ILE A 140 10.34 12.32 7.81
C ILE A 140 11.74 12.93 7.77
N ASP A 141 12.74 12.13 8.08
CA ASP A 141 14.16 12.53 7.99
C ASP A 141 14.78 12.16 6.62
N GLY A 142 14.06 11.37 5.81
CA GLY A 142 14.47 10.92 4.49
C GLY A 142 13.32 10.25 3.75
N LEU A 143 13.24 10.48 2.44
CA LEU A 143 12.29 9.86 1.52
C LEU A 143 13.05 8.87 0.63
N TYR A 144 12.68 7.61 0.67
CA TYR A 144 13.31 6.54 -0.12
C TYR A 144 12.41 6.15 -1.27
N VAL A 145 12.99 6.07 -2.46
CA VAL A 145 12.30 5.71 -3.69
C VAL A 145 12.80 4.35 -4.16
N ARG A 146 11.88 3.42 -4.36
CA ARG A 146 12.17 2.11 -4.94
C ARG A 146 11.35 1.90 -6.20
N HIS A 147 12.02 1.70 -7.32
CA HIS A 147 11.39 1.27 -8.57
C HIS A 147 11.23 -0.24 -8.59
N ILE A 148 10.05 -0.71 -8.97
CA ILE A 148 9.68 -2.12 -9.01
C ILE A 148 9.13 -2.40 -10.42
N PRO A 149 9.86 -3.14 -11.25
CA PRO A 149 9.42 -3.44 -12.60
C PRO A 149 8.16 -4.32 -12.63
N ALA A 150 7.37 -4.19 -13.69
CA ALA A 150 6.29 -5.10 -14.02
C ALA A 150 6.77 -6.57 -13.99
N GLY A 151 5.89 -7.46 -13.51
CA GLY A 151 6.21 -8.88 -13.33
C GLY A 151 7.03 -9.21 -12.09
N THR A 152 7.43 -8.22 -11.27
CA THR A 152 8.01 -8.48 -9.95
C THR A 152 6.92 -9.04 -9.03
N THR A 153 7.23 -10.07 -8.26
CA THR A 153 6.30 -10.66 -7.29
C THR A 153 6.06 -9.72 -6.11
N LEU A 154 4.86 -9.76 -5.53
CA LEU A 154 4.47 -8.87 -4.43
C LEU A 154 5.22 -9.19 -3.13
N GLU A 155 5.54 -10.46 -2.90
CA GLU A 155 6.20 -10.90 -1.66
C GLU A 155 7.24 -12.02 -1.91
N PRO A 156 8.19 -12.25 -0.98
CA PRO A 156 9.10 -13.40 -0.87
C PRO A 156 8.48 -14.80 -0.84
N ASP A 157 9.38 -15.77 -0.79
CA ASP A 157 9.14 -17.20 -0.64
C ASP A 157 8.05 -17.50 0.41
N TYR A 158 7.25 -18.56 0.18
CA TYR A 158 6.07 -18.99 0.97
C TYR A 158 4.73 -18.30 0.67
N PHE A 159 4.69 -17.29 -0.21
CA PHE A 159 3.45 -16.71 -0.73
C PHE A 159 3.10 -17.24 -2.13
N PRO A 160 1.81 -17.24 -2.52
CA PRO A 160 1.41 -17.45 -3.90
C PRO A 160 2.08 -16.44 -4.84
N ILE A 161 2.42 -16.88 -6.04
CA ILE A 161 3.05 -16.01 -7.05
C ILE A 161 1.98 -15.10 -7.66
N VAL A 162 1.92 -13.86 -7.16
CA VAL A 162 1.16 -12.75 -7.75
C VAL A 162 2.14 -11.61 -8.01
N SER A 163 2.04 -10.98 -9.17
CA SER A 163 3.02 -10.01 -9.66
C SER A 163 2.37 -8.68 -10.04
N TYR A 164 3.14 -7.60 -9.94
CA TYR A 164 2.71 -6.30 -10.43
C TYR A 164 2.43 -6.34 -11.94
N PRO A 165 1.29 -5.81 -12.41
CA PRO A 165 0.95 -5.83 -13.84
C PRO A 165 1.72 -4.76 -14.65
N GLU A 166 2.27 -3.76 -13.97
CA GLU A 166 2.96 -2.60 -14.54
C GLU A 166 4.13 -2.18 -13.65
N ASP A 167 4.94 -1.23 -14.12
CA ASP A 167 6.01 -0.65 -13.33
C ASP A 167 5.41 0.19 -12.20
N VAL A 168 5.88 -0.04 -10.97
CA VAL A 168 5.43 0.71 -9.79
C VAL A 168 6.60 1.36 -9.05
N VAL A 169 6.30 2.43 -8.33
CA VAL A 169 7.19 3.14 -7.43
C VAL A 169 6.68 2.93 -6.01
N GLN A 170 7.58 2.54 -5.11
CA GLN A 170 7.32 2.49 -3.68
C GLN A 170 8.12 3.58 -2.98
N LEU A 171 7.39 4.51 -2.36
CA LEU A 171 7.91 5.58 -1.51
C LEU A 171 7.87 5.14 -0.05
N SER A 172 8.89 5.45 0.73
CA SER A 172 8.90 5.18 2.17
C SER A 172 9.70 6.21 2.95
N GLY A 173 9.32 6.45 4.20
CA GLY A 173 10.14 7.24 5.11
C GLY A 173 11.31 6.45 5.68
N SER A 174 12.25 7.15 6.31
CA SER A 174 13.46 6.53 6.89
C SER A 174 13.19 5.58 8.06
N ARG A 175 12.03 5.72 8.74
CA ARG A 175 11.64 4.89 9.88
C ARG A 175 10.41 4.08 9.52
N ILE A 176 10.27 2.90 10.12
CA ILE A 176 9.12 2.00 9.87
C ILE A 176 7.77 2.71 10.14
N VAL A 177 7.73 3.54 11.19
CA VAL A 177 6.52 4.29 11.58
C VAL A 177 6.13 5.37 10.56
N ASP A 178 7.04 5.74 9.65
CA ASP A 178 6.76 6.73 8.61
C ASP A 178 5.90 6.15 7.48
N GLY A 179 5.86 4.81 7.38
CA GLY A 179 5.03 4.09 6.43
C GLY A 179 5.55 4.14 4.99
N SER A 180 4.66 3.81 4.06
CA SER A 180 4.96 3.73 2.63
C SER A 180 3.74 3.99 1.76
N VAL A 181 3.98 4.35 0.51
CA VAL A 181 2.98 4.45 -0.56
C VAL A 181 3.52 3.70 -1.77
N THR A 182 2.74 2.79 -2.35
CA THR A 182 3.10 2.08 -3.59
C THR A 182 2.13 2.50 -4.68
N TYR A 183 2.63 2.93 -5.84
CA TYR A 183 1.78 3.43 -6.92
C TYR A 183 2.41 3.25 -8.30
N SER A 184 1.59 3.28 -9.35
CA SER A 184 2.03 3.47 -10.75
C SER A 184 1.60 4.85 -11.25
N SER A 185 2.42 5.48 -12.09
CA SER A 185 2.09 6.77 -12.71
C SER A 185 1.40 6.57 -14.06
N ASN A 186 0.31 7.30 -14.30
CA ASN A 186 -0.40 7.29 -15.58
C ASN A 186 0.16 8.35 -16.55
N GLY A 187 1.09 9.21 -16.10
CA GLY A 187 1.71 10.26 -16.91
C GLY A 187 0.83 11.48 -17.21
N ASP A 188 -0.42 11.50 -16.72
CA ASP A 188 -1.38 12.60 -16.89
C ASP A 188 -1.64 13.39 -15.60
N GLY A 189 -0.83 13.15 -14.57
CA GLY A 189 -1.01 13.71 -13.22
C GLY A 189 -1.92 12.86 -12.32
N SER A 190 -2.37 11.70 -12.78
CA SER A 190 -3.00 10.67 -11.94
C SER A 190 -2.10 9.46 -11.71
N ILE A 191 -2.41 8.71 -10.66
CA ILE A 191 -1.70 7.50 -10.25
C ILE A 191 -2.69 6.38 -9.88
N ASN A 192 -2.27 5.12 -10.01
CA ASN A 192 -2.98 3.99 -9.42
C ASN A 192 -2.27 3.57 -8.13
N VAL A 193 -2.95 3.70 -6.99
CA VAL A 193 -2.40 3.38 -5.67
C VAL A 193 -2.67 1.93 -5.31
N TYR A 194 -1.61 1.23 -4.91
CA TYR A 194 -1.64 -0.16 -4.47
C TYR A 194 -1.55 -0.23 -2.94
N ASN A 195 -2.49 -0.93 -2.31
CA ASN A 195 -2.47 -1.18 -0.87
C ASN A 195 -1.54 -2.35 -0.51
N VAL A 196 -0.24 -2.19 -0.76
CA VAL A 196 0.78 -3.20 -0.53
C VAL A 196 1.61 -2.84 0.72
N PRO A 197 1.69 -3.72 1.74
CA PRO A 197 2.63 -3.56 2.85
C PRO A 197 4.09 -3.46 2.36
N LEU A 198 4.96 -2.83 3.14
CA LEU A 198 6.40 -2.92 2.88
C LEU A 198 6.87 -4.39 2.88
N PRO A 199 7.89 -4.75 2.09
CA PRO A 199 8.46 -6.10 2.07
C PRO A 199 8.77 -6.60 3.48
N GLY A 200 8.34 -7.82 3.80
CA GLY A 200 8.50 -8.41 5.13
C GLY A 200 7.72 -7.68 6.23
N ARG A 201 6.60 -7.01 5.90
CA ARG A 201 5.62 -6.49 6.87
C ARG A 201 4.26 -7.18 6.78
N TRP A 202 4.10 -8.10 5.84
CA TRP A 202 2.92 -8.95 5.77
C TRP A 202 2.71 -9.70 7.08
N TYR A 203 1.46 -9.80 7.48
CA TYR A 203 1.04 -10.49 8.71
C TYR A 203 1.86 -10.10 9.95
N GLY A 204 2.19 -8.81 10.09
CA GLY A 204 2.95 -8.30 11.23
C GLY A 204 4.46 -8.53 11.15
N GLY A 205 4.98 -8.85 9.96
CA GLY A 205 6.40 -9.12 9.69
C GLY A 205 6.83 -10.56 9.99
N SER A 206 5.87 -11.49 10.06
CA SER A 206 6.18 -12.91 10.12
C SER A 206 6.75 -13.38 8.77
N PRO A 207 7.84 -14.17 8.74
CA PRO A 207 8.39 -14.71 7.49
C PRO A 207 7.49 -15.78 6.86
N THR A 208 6.47 -16.24 7.59
CA THR A 208 5.49 -17.23 7.12
C THR A 208 4.08 -16.72 7.35
N PRO A 209 3.11 -17.16 6.53
CA PRO A 209 1.70 -16.87 6.75
C PRO A 209 1.20 -17.32 8.14
N PRO A 210 0.12 -16.71 8.67
CA PRO A 210 -0.50 -17.13 9.93
C PRO A 210 -0.99 -18.57 9.85
N GLU A 211 -0.98 -19.26 10.99
CA GLU A 211 -1.55 -20.62 11.07
C GLU A 211 -3.03 -20.61 10.68
N GLY A 212 -3.41 -21.57 9.83
CA GLY A 212 -4.80 -21.75 9.39
C GLY A 212 -5.22 -20.90 8.19
N VAL A 213 -4.32 -20.09 7.62
CA VAL A 213 -4.53 -19.43 6.32
C VAL A 213 -4.01 -20.35 5.22
N ASP A 214 -4.88 -20.76 4.30
CA ASP A 214 -4.52 -21.59 3.15
C ASP A 214 -4.03 -20.75 1.95
N GLU A 215 -3.44 -21.42 0.96
CA GLU A 215 -2.83 -20.78 -0.21
C GLU A 215 -3.83 -20.02 -1.09
N ASP A 216 -5.05 -20.53 -1.23
CA ASP A 216 -6.07 -19.89 -2.09
C ASP A 216 -6.57 -18.60 -1.44
N THR A 217 -6.79 -18.61 -0.12
CA THR A 217 -7.13 -17.40 0.66
C THR A 217 -6.06 -16.31 0.49
N MET A 218 -4.77 -16.66 0.58
CA MET A 218 -3.69 -15.69 0.36
C MET A 218 -3.68 -15.18 -1.08
N ARG A 219 -3.88 -16.06 -2.06
CA ARG A 219 -3.88 -15.67 -3.47
C ARG A 219 -4.97 -14.66 -3.75
N GLU A 220 -6.17 -14.88 -3.22
CA GLU A 220 -7.28 -13.93 -3.32
C GLU A 220 -6.93 -12.56 -2.72
N GLU A 221 -6.29 -12.51 -1.54
CA GLU A 221 -5.83 -11.27 -0.92
C GLU A 221 -4.81 -10.52 -1.79
N LEU A 222 -3.82 -11.23 -2.36
CA LEU A 222 -2.80 -10.63 -3.22
C LEU A 222 -3.38 -10.19 -4.57
N GLU A 223 -4.28 -10.97 -5.16
CA GLU A 223 -4.96 -10.62 -6.42
C GLU A 223 -5.91 -9.44 -6.24
N ASP A 224 -6.59 -9.31 -5.10
CA ASP A 224 -7.44 -8.15 -4.79
C ASP A 224 -6.62 -6.86 -4.82
N ILE A 225 -5.42 -6.86 -4.24
CA ILE A 225 -4.53 -5.69 -4.23
C ILE A 225 -4.16 -5.25 -5.66
N ILE A 226 -3.97 -6.19 -6.59
CA ILE A 226 -3.65 -5.89 -7.98
C ILE A 226 -4.88 -5.45 -8.78
N ASN A 227 -6.03 -6.05 -8.52
CA ASN A 227 -7.25 -5.79 -9.29
C ASN A 227 -8.03 -4.57 -8.78
N ASN A 228 -7.79 -4.12 -7.55
CA ASN A 228 -8.55 -3.09 -6.87
C ASN A 228 -7.67 -1.89 -6.45
N THR A 229 -6.89 -1.37 -7.41
CA THR A 229 -6.11 -0.14 -7.22
C THR A 229 -7.02 1.09 -7.10
N GLU A 230 -6.60 2.07 -6.31
CA GLU A 230 -7.31 3.35 -6.21
C GLU A 230 -6.74 4.37 -7.21
N LEU A 231 -7.56 4.86 -8.15
CA LEU A 231 -7.17 5.93 -9.06
C LEU A 231 -7.23 7.29 -8.34
N VAL A 232 -6.08 7.95 -8.23
CA VAL A 232 -5.93 9.21 -7.48
C VAL A 232 -5.34 10.29 -8.37
N TYR A 233 -5.92 11.49 -8.36
CA TYR A 233 -5.30 12.68 -8.94
C TYR A 233 -4.27 13.27 -7.96
N VAL A 234 -3.05 13.51 -8.45
CA VAL A 234 -1.96 14.10 -7.66
C VAL A 234 -2.06 15.62 -7.72
N ASN A 235 -2.40 16.23 -6.59
CA ASN A 235 -2.51 17.67 -6.48
C ASN A 235 -1.11 18.31 -6.55
N PRO A 236 -0.90 19.34 -7.41
CA PRO A 236 0.37 20.07 -7.46
C PRO A 236 0.87 20.59 -6.11
N GLY A 237 -0.07 20.95 -5.22
CA GLY A 237 0.23 21.33 -3.85
C GLY A 237 0.97 22.66 -3.71
N ASN A 238 1.75 22.79 -2.64
CA ASN A 238 2.59 23.95 -2.38
C ASN A 238 4.03 23.66 -2.80
N ASP A 239 4.56 24.41 -3.75
CA ASP A 239 5.87 24.12 -4.35
C ASP A 239 7.04 24.16 -3.36
N GLU A 240 6.99 25.02 -2.34
CA GLU A 240 8.02 25.04 -1.28
C GLU A 240 7.96 23.81 -0.37
N ALA A 241 6.77 23.26 -0.12
CA ALA A 241 6.63 22.01 0.62
C ALA A 241 7.11 20.82 -0.21
N VAL A 242 6.79 20.80 -1.51
CA VAL A 242 7.28 19.80 -2.46
C VAL A 242 8.80 19.83 -2.51
N LYS A 243 9.40 21.01 -2.69
CA LYS A 243 10.85 21.23 -2.69
C LYS A 243 11.53 20.65 -1.45
N LYS A 244 10.98 20.89 -0.25
CA LYS A 244 11.52 20.35 1.00
C LYS A 244 11.54 18.83 1.02
N LEU A 245 10.49 18.18 0.49
CA LEU A 245 10.45 16.71 0.39
C LEU A 245 11.44 16.19 -0.65
N ILE A 246 11.61 16.88 -1.79
CA ILE A 246 12.62 16.52 -2.80
C ILE A 246 14.02 16.54 -2.18
N GLU A 247 14.33 17.54 -1.36
CA GLU A 247 15.63 17.64 -0.67
C GLU A 247 15.89 16.50 0.33
N LEU A 248 14.87 15.71 0.69
CA LEU A 248 14.97 14.52 1.53
C LEU A 248 15.07 13.22 0.73
N ILE A 249 14.90 13.27 -0.60
CA ILE A 249 15.01 12.07 -1.45
C ILE A 249 16.44 11.56 -1.37
N SER A 250 16.58 10.32 -0.90
CA SER A 250 17.88 9.66 -0.77
C SER A 250 18.35 9.18 -2.15
N ASN A 251 19.49 9.72 -2.60
CA ASN A 251 20.22 9.27 -3.80
C ASN A 251 21.12 8.07 -3.51
#